data_AF-A0A9P6RS83-F1
#
_entry.id   AF-A0A9P6RS83-F1
#
_cell.length_a   1.000
_cell.length_b   1.000
_cell.length_c   1.000
_cell.angle_alpha   90.00
_cell.angle_beta   90.00
_cell.angle_gamma   90.00
#
_symmetry.space_group_name_H-M   'P 1'
#
loop_
_entity.id
_entity.type
_entity.pdbx_description
1 polymer ?
#
loop_
_entity_poly.entity_id
_entity_poly.type
_entity_poly.pdbx_seq_one_letter_code
_entity_poly.pdbx_strand_id
1 'polypeptide(L)'
;MEQEAQRLEHIIDEAHEGKVHLSENQIHNLENQAKYFHEHAGHEETHSRMALIILVALISFQFVLLYWKKHHYRSYQATTTIGLWLIPFLFALQAGMRQFSIVWTIFTILNSWIIFKSTRKPLHHMTPKIVYKWFWVIYQISYVVGIIGYVMMFLTFMGFGVPDPVEGEDPASSGLISWGLTFLSYGIYFGILGRDFVEFCTESMASTLGYYTKEGFPRKHLRLGVCAICGIHVSNAISTIDAHGHLQPPVVLQPSPNGAAIEPSIKLNCGHEFHEECIRGWCLIGKKDMCPYCKEKVDLRAFKTNPWDTTQQLYLNLLDALRYMIVWQPVIMGLVQFGFYVTGLNTTVTTAAISNTPTASSMDFILQYHRLPRTEKEREALYGRIRQIAYWLDSFATVGGLNVGLEAIVGFIPVIGDFLGLIASLYQVYLCYLFSIPVHLIMRMLVNVFIDFVVGLVPWIGDILDVFYKSNQYNLTILTNWLLENRLVDVHRYNREHPLNNGTEPNGRTPPYNTRARGAGFGTGSSRY
;
A
#
# COMPACT_ATOMS: atom_id res chain seq x y z
N MET A 1 -31.33 -19.57 -2.77
CA MET A 1 -30.48 -20.60 -2.12
C MET A 1 -31.25 -21.90 -1.93
N GLU A 2 -32.21 -21.98 -1.00
CA GLU A 2 -32.92 -23.24 -0.69
C GLU A 2 -33.72 -23.82 -1.87
N GLN A 3 -34.46 -22.96 -2.59
CA GLN A 3 -35.14 -23.37 -3.84
C GLN A 3 -34.17 -23.78 -4.96
N GLU A 4 -32.96 -23.21 -4.99
CA GLU A 4 -31.93 -23.61 -5.96
C GLU A 4 -31.25 -24.92 -5.57
N ALA A 5 -31.06 -25.19 -4.27
CA ALA A 5 -30.57 -26.48 -3.77
C ALA A 5 -31.52 -27.62 -4.13
N GLN A 6 -32.81 -27.45 -3.83
CA GLN A 6 -33.86 -28.44 -4.17
C GLN A 6 -33.97 -28.68 -5.68
N ARG A 7 -33.77 -27.63 -6.49
CA ARG A 7 -33.75 -27.74 -7.95
C ARG A 7 -32.54 -28.52 -8.45
N LEU A 8 -31.37 -28.34 -7.83
CA LEU A 8 -30.14 -29.05 -8.22
C LEU A 8 -30.21 -30.52 -7.81
N GLU A 9 -30.71 -30.83 -6.61
CA GLU A 9 -30.97 -32.20 -6.16
C GLU A 9 -31.90 -32.95 -7.12
N HIS A 10 -32.99 -32.30 -7.55
CA HIS A 10 -33.89 -32.89 -8.55
C HIS A 10 -33.19 -33.19 -9.89
N ILE A 11 -32.27 -32.32 -10.33
CA ILE A 11 -31.50 -32.54 -11.57
C ILE A 11 -30.50 -33.69 -11.41
N ILE A 12 -29.90 -33.82 -10.22
CA ILE A 12 -28.98 -34.93 -9.89
C ILE A 12 -29.75 -36.26 -9.86
N ASP A 13 -30.93 -36.28 -9.26
CA ASP A 13 -31.80 -37.47 -9.22
C ASP A 13 -32.24 -37.89 -10.64
N GLU A 14 -32.65 -36.94 -11.48
CA GLU A 14 -32.99 -37.23 -12.88
C GLU A 14 -31.79 -37.73 -13.71
N ALA A 15 -30.57 -37.31 -13.35
CA ALA A 15 -29.34 -37.79 -13.98
C ALA A 15 -29.02 -39.23 -13.56
N HIS A 16 -29.17 -39.56 -12.28
CA HIS A 16 -29.00 -40.91 -11.75
C HIS A 16 -30.05 -41.90 -12.26
N GLU A 17 -31.29 -41.44 -12.48
CA GLU A 17 -32.36 -42.22 -13.09
C GLU A 17 -32.20 -42.40 -14.62
N GLY A 18 -31.17 -41.80 -15.22
CA GLY A 18 -30.88 -41.89 -16.66
C GLY A 18 -31.83 -41.08 -17.55
N LYS A 19 -32.64 -40.19 -16.97
CA LYS A 19 -33.54 -39.28 -17.70
C LYS A 19 -32.79 -38.10 -18.32
N VAL A 20 -31.64 -37.74 -17.75
CA VAL A 20 -30.75 -36.67 -18.25
C VAL A 20 -29.33 -37.21 -18.39
N HIS A 21 -28.76 -37.12 -19.60
CA HIS A 21 -27.39 -37.54 -19.85
C HIS A 21 -26.41 -36.44 -19.40
N LEU A 22 -25.78 -36.65 -18.23
CA LEU A 22 -24.68 -35.84 -17.71
C LEU A 22 -23.42 -36.70 -17.56
N SER A 23 -22.24 -36.08 -17.72
CA SER A 23 -20.97 -36.77 -17.42
C SER A 23 -20.75 -36.88 -15.91
N GLU A 24 -19.94 -37.85 -15.49
CA GLU A 24 -19.64 -38.11 -14.08
C GLU A 24 -19.05 -36.86 -13.38
N ASN A 25 -18.18 -36.12 -14.07
CA ASN A 25 -17.65 -34.83 -13.59
C ASN A 25 -18.74 -33.75 -13.45
N GLN A 26 -19.78 -33.76 -14.29
CA GLN A 26 -20.88 -32.81 -14.18
C GLN A 26 -21.82 -33.13 -13.03
N ILE A 27 -22.09 -34.41 -12.78
CA ILE A 27 -22.87 -34.86 -11.62
C ILE A 27 -22.15 -34.47 -10.33
N HIS A 28 -20.85 -34.78 -10.23
CA HIS A 28 -20.05 -34.40 -9.05
C HIS A 28 -20.02 -32.89 -8.79
N ASN A 29 -19.94 -32.09 -9.86
CA ASN A 29 -20.01 -30.63 -9.77
C ASN A 29 -21.36 -30.12 -9.28
N LEU A 30 -22.46 -30.73 -9.75
CA LEU A 30 -23.82 -30.41 -9.30
C LEU A 30 -24.03 -30.80 -7.84
N GLU A 31 -23.53 -31.95 -7.40
CA GLU A 31 -23.56 -32.39 -6.01
C GLU A 31 -22.83 -31.43 -5.08
N ASN A 32 -21.62 -31.00 -5.46
CA ASN A 32 -20.87 -30.00 -4.68
C ASN A 32 -21.60 -28.65 -4.64
N GLN A 33 -22.27 -28.27 -5.72
CA GLN A 33 -23.06 -27.04 -5.79
C GLN A 33 -24.33 -27.12 -4.93
N ALA A 34 -25.06 -28.24 -4.97
CA ALA A 34 -26.22 -28.49 -4.14
C ALA A 34 -25.83 -28.48 -2.65
N LYS A 35 -24.72 -29.12 -2.30
CA LYS A 35 -24.14 -29.13 -0.95
C LYS A 35 -23.78 -27.71 -0.48
N TYR A 36 -23.13 -26.91 -1.33
CA TYR A 36 -22.86 -25.50 -1.04
C TYR A 36 -24.16 -24.72 -0.76
N PHE A 37 -25.16 -24.82 -1.61
CA PHE A 37 -26.42 -24.10 -1.41
C PHE A 37 -27.20 -24.57 -0.19
N HIS A 38 -27.10 -25.86 0.16
CA HIS A 38 -27.72 -26.43 1.35
C HIS A 38 -27.00 -25.98 2.64
N GLU A 39 -25.67 -25.89 2.62
CA GLU A 39 -24.87 -25.36 3.73
C GLU A 39 -25.05 -23.83 3.92
N HIS A 40 -25.39 -23.11 2.84
CA HIS A 40 -25.59 -21.65 2.87
C HIS A 40 -27.09 -21.25 2.91
N ALA A 41 -28.03 -22.21 2.85
CA ALA A 41 -29.46 -21.96 3.00
C ALA A 41 -29.77 -21.57 4.46
N GLY A 42 -30.36 -20.38 4.66
CA GLY A 42 -30.67 -19.84 5.99
C GLY A 42 -29.54 -19.07 6.67
N HIS A 43 -28.31 -19.07 6.13
CA HIS A 43 -27.16 -18.37 6.70
C HIS A 43 -26.94 -16.94 6.15
N GLU A 44 -27.65 -16.52 5.10
CA GLU A 44 -27.53 -15.18 4.48
C GLU A 44 -27.86 -14.04 5.46
N GLU A 45 -28.83 -14.25 6.35
CA GLU A 45 -29.21 -13.25 7.37
C GLU A 45 -28.09 -13.08 8.41
N THR A 46 -27.37 -14.15 8.75
CA THR A 46 -26.24 -14.10 9.68
C THR A 46 -25.02 -13.43 9.04
N HIS A 47 -24.69 -13.75 7.79
CA HIS A 47 -23.58 -13.13 7.07
C HIS A 47 -23.81 -11.63 6.80
N SER A 48 -25.02 -11.24 6.43
CA SER A 48 -25.37 -9.83 6.24
C SER A 48 -25.32 -9.03 7.54
N ARG A 49 -25.82 -9.60 8.65
CA ARG A 49 -25.69 -9.00 9.99
C ARG A 49 -24.23 -8.85 10.43
N MET A 50 -23.40 -9.88 10.24
CA MET A 50 -21.96 -9.81 10.56
C MET A 50 -21.23 -8.77 9.71
N ALA A 51 -21.48 -8.73 8.40
CA ALA A 51 -20.87 -7.76 7.50
C ALA A 51 -21.25 -6.32 7.86
N LEU A 52 -22.52 -6.07 8.22
CA LEU A 52 -22.99 -4.76 8.67
C LEU A 52 -22.34 -4.35 9.99
N ILE A 53 -22.22 -5.27 10.95
CA ILE A 53 -21.51 -5.03 12.22
C ILE A 53 -20.04 -4.68 11.96
N ILE A 54 -19.35 -5.41 11.08
CA ILE A 54 -17.96 -5.14 10.71
C ILE A 54 -17.84 -3.77 10.06
N LEU A 55 -18.69 -3.44 9.10
CA LEU A 55 -18.68 -2.15 8.39
C LEU A 55 -18.87 -0.97 9.36
N VAL A 56 -19.86 -1.07 10.24
CA VAL A 56 -20.13 -0.04 11.26
C VAL A 56 -18.97 0.05 12.26
N ALA A 57 -18.40 -1.08 12.67
CA ALA A 57 -17.25 -1.11 13.58
C ALA A 57 -16.00 -0.47 12.96
N LEU A 58 -15.71 -0.75 11.69
CA LEU A 58 -14.60 -0.13 10.95
C LEU A 58 -14.78 1.40 10.96
N ILE A 59 -15.92 1.89 10.47
CA ILE A 59 -16.23 3.33 10.33
C ILE A 59 -16.17 4.03 11.69
N SER A 60 -16.83 3.48 12.70
CA SER A 60 -16.87 4.07 14.04
C SER A 60 -15.47 4.14 14.68
N PHE A 61 -14.66 3.10 14.54
CA PHE A 61 -13.29 3.08 15.05
C PHE A 61 -12.41 4.13 14.37
N GLN A 62 -12.56 4.34 13.06
CA GLN A 62 -11.84 5.40 12.34
C GLN A 62 -12.17 6.80 12.87
N PHE A 63 -13.43 7.11 13.19
CA PHE A 63 -13.78 8.39 13.85
C PHE A 63 -13.13 8.52 15.23
N VAL A 64 -13.14 7.45 16.04
CA VAL A 64 -12.51 7.44 17.38
C VAL A 64 -11.01 7.71 17.28
N LEU A 65 -10.32 7.07 16.34
CA LEU A 65 -8.89 7.28 16.12
C LEU A 65 -8.58 8.72 15.67
N LEU A 66 -9.38 9.29 14.77
CA LEU A 66 -9.22 10.68 14.33
C LEU A 66 -9.45 11.65 15.50
N TYR A 67 -10.48 11.40 16.31
CA TYR A 67 -10.75 12.18 17.52
C TYR A 67 -9.58 12.10 18.52
N TRP A 68 -9.05 10.90 18.74
CA TRP A 68 -7.93 10.65 19.64
C TRP A 68 -6.65 11.33 19.16
N LYS A 69 -6.33 11.21 17.87
CA LYS A 69 -5.18 11.89 17.24
C LYS A 69 -5.26 13.42 17.41
N LYS A 70 -6.46 14.00 17.28
CA LYS A 70 -6.68 15.45 17.41
C LYS A 70 -6.51 15.95 18.84
N HIS A 71 -7.08 15.27 19.84
CA HIS A 71 -7.11 15.77 21.22
C HIS A 71 -5.91 15.29 22.05
N HIS A 72 -5.43 14.07 21.83
CA HIS A 72 -4.32 13.50 22.59
C HIS A 72 -3.27 12.89 21.66
N TYR A 73 -2.65 13.74 20.85
CA TYR A 73 -1.61 13.36 19.89
C TYR A 73 -0.47 12.53 20.52
N ARG A 74 0.01 12.91 21.71
CA ARG A 74 1.11 12.20 22.40
C ARG A 74 0.77 10.75 22.75
N SER A 75 -0.41 10.50 23.32
CA SER A 75 -0.83 9.13 23.66
C SER A 75 -1.09 8.32 22.39
N TYR A 76 -1.70 8.93 21.37
CA TYR A 76 -1.93 8.28 20.09
C TYR A 76 -0.61 7.82 19.46
N GLN A 77 0.40 8.71 19.43
CA GLN A 77 1.72 8.42 18.89
C GLN A 77 2.41 7.30 19.68
N ALA A 78 2.42 7.38 21.02
CA ALA A 78 3.01 6.35 21.87
C ALA A 78 2.35 4.97 21.68
N THR A 79 1.01 4.90 21.71
CA THR A 79 0.29 3.65 21.48
C THR A 79 0.56 3.09 20.09
N THR A 80 0.62 3.94 19.07
CA THR A 80 0.88 3.48 17.71
C THR A 80 2.30 2.94 17.56
N THR A 81 3.31 3.58 18.17
CA THR A 81 4.69 3.08 18.16
C THR A 81 4.83 1.76 18.94
N ILE A 82 4.15 1.61 20.08
CA ILE A 82 4.11 0.36 20.84
C ILE A 82 3.44 -0.75 20.02
N GLY A 83 2.32 -0.44 19.36
CA GLY A 83 1.62 -1.35 18.47
C GLY A 83 2.50 -1.79 17.30
N LEU A 84 3.22 -0.85 16.68
CA LEU A 84 4.15 -1.16 15.58
C LEU A 84 5.32 -2.03 16.06
N TRP A 85 5.79 -1.86 17.29
CA TRP A 85 6.87 -2.66 17.87
C TRP A 85 6.42 -4.09 18.24
N LEU A 86 5.20 -4.26 18.74
CA LEU A 86 4.68 -5.54 19.27
C LEU A 86 3.96 -6.39 18.22
N ILE A 87 3.05 -5.81 17.43
CA ILE A 87 2.12 -6.58 16.59
C ILE A 87 2.87 -7.46 15.58
N PRO A 88 3.82 -6.94 14.77
CA PRO A 88 4.55 -7.76 13.80
C PRO A 88 5.40 -8.85 14.48
N PHE A 89 5.91 -8.60 15.68
CA PHE A 89 6.65 -9.59 16.46
C PHE A 89 5.77 -10.73 16.95
N LEU A 90 4.56 -10.44 17.46
CA LEU A 90 3.61 -11.47 17.87
C LEU A 90 3.19 -12.35 16.70
N PHE A 91 2.91 -11.75 15.54
CA PHE A 91 2.64 -12.51 14.32
C PHE A 91 3.83 -13.37 13.89
N ALA A 92 5.05 -12.84 13.97
CA ALA A 92 6.25 -13.59 13.63
C ALA A 92 6.49 -14.80 14.56
N LEU A 93 6.19 -14.66 15.85
CA LEU A 93 6.24 -15.78 16.80
C LEU A 93 5.20 -16.86 16.47
N GLN A 94 3.97 -16.46 16.15
CA GLN A 94 2.91 -17.38 15.76
C GLN A 94 3.22 -18.10 14.44
N ALA A 95 3.83 -17.41 13.49
CA ALA A 95 4.24 -17.96 12.20
C ALA A 95 5.55 -18.77 12.25
N GLY A 96 6.20 -18.88 13.41
CA GLY A 96 7.46 -19.62 13.56
C GLY A 96 8.68 -19.00 12.85
N MET A 97 8.63 -17.70 12.52
CA MET A 97 9.69 -17.00 11.79
C MET A 97 10.87 -16.66 12.71
N ARG A 98 11.82 -17.60 12.82
CA ARG A 98 12.98 -17.50 13.73
C ARG A 98 13.93 -16.36 13.35
N GLN A 99 14.17 -16.13 12.06
CA GLN A 99 15.12 -15.11 11.58
C GLN A 99 14.65 -13.70 11.97
N PHE A 100 13.37 -13.39 11.74
CA PHE A 100 12.79 -12.11 12.13
C PHE A 100 12.90 -11.87 13.63
N SER A 101 12.57 -12.89 14.43
CA SER A 101 12.60 -12.81 15.90
C SER A 101 14.01 -12.51 16.43
N ILE A 102 15.06 -13.08 15.82
CA ILE A 102 16.46 -12.80 16.17
C ILE A 102 16.82 -11.35 15.85
N VAL A 103 16.57 -10.91 14.61
CA VAL A 103 16.89 -9.54 14.17
C VAL A 103 16.14 -8.50 15.01
N TRP A 104 14.85 -8.74 15.27
CA TRP A 104 14.01 -7.90 16.12
C TRP A 104 14.54 -7.81 17.55
N THR A 105 15.02 -8.92 18.12
CA THR A 105 15.57 -8.94 19.49
C THR A 105 16.87 -8.13 19.57
N ILE A 106 17.78 -8.31 18.60
CA ILE A 106 19.02 -7.52 18.53
C ILE A 106 18.71 -6.03 18.37
N PHE A 107 17.82 -5.69 17.43
CA PHE A 107 17.39 -4.32 17.22
C PHE A 107 16.78 -3.71 18.49
N THR A 108 15.93 -4.45 19.19
CA THR A 108 15.29 -4.01 20.43
C THR A 108 16.30 -3.77 21.54
N ILE A 109 17.28 -4.67 21.73
CA ILE A 109 18.32 -4.52 22.75
C ILE A 109 19.17 -3.27 22.49
N LEU A 110 19.64 -3.10 21.25
CA LEU A 110 20.48 -1.96 20.87
C LEU A 110 19.74 -0.63 21.03
N ASN A 111 18.48 -0.56 20.57
CA ASN A 111 17.67 0.66 20.71
C ASN A 111 17.27 0.93 22.16
N SER A 112 16.96 -0.10 22.95
CA SER A 112 16.66 0.06 24.38
C SER A 112 17.84 0.67 25.14
N TRP A 113 19.07 0.27 24.80
CA TRP A 113 20.27 0.87 25.39
C TRP A 113 20.45 2.36 25.03
N ILE A 114 20.17 2.74 23.77
CA ILE A 114 20.22 4.14 23.33
C ILE A 114 19.11 4.98 23.98
N ILE A 115 17.89 4.46 24.04
CA ILE A 115 16.74 5.10 24.71
C ILE A 115 17.03 5.29 26.20
N PHE A 116 17.63 4.30 26.85
CA PHE A 116 18.03 4.42 28.24
C PHE A 116 19.07 5.53 28.44
N LYS A 117 20.06 5.67 27.54
CA LYS A 117 21.02 6.78 27.59
C LYS A 117 20.35 8.15 27.43
N SER A 118 19.36 8.30 26.56
CA SER A 118 18.67 9.56 26.31
C SER A 118 17.68 9.95 27.43
N THR A 119 17.24 8.98 28.23
CA THR A 119 16.26 9.17 29.33
C THR A 119 16.92 9.43 30.69
N ARG A 120 18.22 9.18 30.84
CA ARG A 120 18.98 9.41 32.08
C ARG A 120 19.03 10.88 32.46
N LYS A 121 18.91 11.17 33.76
CA LYS A 121 19.05 12.49 34.36
C LYS A 121 20.18 12.46 35.41
N PRO A 122 21.21 13.33 35.35
CA PRO A 122 21.47 14.34 34.31
C PRO A 122 21.92 13.73 32.97
N LEU A 123 21.67 14.44 31.87
CA LEU A 123 22.06 14.00 30.52
C LEU A 123 23.57 14.17 30.34
N HIS A 124 24.25 13.11 29.86
CA HIS A 124 25.67 13.21 29.51
C HIS A 124 25.86 14.01 28.21
N HIS A 125 26.89 14.85 28.16
CA HIS A 125 27.10 15.82 27.07
C HIS A 125 27.28 15.18 25.68
N MET A 126 27.88 13.98 25.59
CA MET A 126 27.99 13.21 24.34
C MET A 126 26.72 12.48 23.91
N THR A 127 25.70 12.36 24.78
CA THR A 127 24.51 11.55 24.50
C THR A 127 23.76 11.98 23.24
N PRO A 128 23.45 13.28 23.01
CA PRO A 128 22.73 13.70 21.81
C PRO A 128 23.45 13.32 20.51
N LYS A 129 24.78 13.47 20.47
CA LYS A 129 25.60 13.08 19.31
C LYS A 129 25.52 11.58 19.03
N ILE A 130 25.64 10.75 20.08
CA ILE A 130 25.55 9.29 19.96
C ILE A 130 24.18 8.87 19.46
N VAL A 131 23.10 9.45 20.02
CA VAL A 131 21.71 9.16 19.63
C VAL A 131 21.49 9.47 18.15
N TYR A 132 21.80 10.69 17.72
CA TYR A 132 21.57 11.11 16.34
C TYR A 132 22.43 10.33 15.35
N LYS A 133 23.69 10.04 15.68
CA LYS A 133 24.57 9.23 14.84
C LYS A 133 24.05 7.80 14.71
N TRP A 134 23.59 7.18 15.79
CA TRP A 134 23.03 5.83 15.78
C TRP A 134 21.79 5.73 14.88
N PHE A 135 20.83 6.64 15.05
CA PHE A 135 19.60 6.62 14.25
C PHE A 135 19.83 7.01 12.78
N TRP A 136 20.85 7.82 12.49
CA TRP A 136 21.29 8.03 11.12
C TRP A 136 21.82 6.74 10.48
N VAL A 137 22.61 5.94 11.20
CA VAL A 137 23.08 4.63 10.71
C VAL A 137 21.92 3.67 10.47
N ILE A 138 20.96 3.57 11.40
CA ILE A 138 19.74 2.76 11.20
C ILE A 138 19.02 3.19 9.92
N TYR A 139 18.81 4.49 9.74
CA TYR A 139 18.19 5.04 8.53
C TYR A 139 18.93 4.61 7.26
N GLN A 140 20.27 4.73 7.23
CA GLN A 140 21.07 4.32 6.07
C GLN A 140 20.94 2.82 5.77
N ILE A 141 21.01 1.97 6.80
CA ILE A 141 20.87 0.51 6.64
C ILE A 141 19.46 0.18 6.11
N SER A 142 18.42 0.70 6.73
CA SER A 142 17.03 0.48 6.30
C SER A 142 16.76 0.96 4.88
N TYR A 143 17.34 2.10 4.51
CA TYR A 143 17.26 2.66 3.15
C TYR A 143 17.93 1.74 2.13
N VAL A 144 19.18 1.33 2.37
CA VAL A 144 19.93 0.43 1.47
C VAL A 144 19.22 -0.92 1.35
N VAL A 145 18.78 -1.51 2.46
CA VAL A 145 18.05 -2.79 2.48
C VAL A 145 16.73 -2.68 1.72
N GLY A 146 15.99 -1.57 1.88
CA GLY A 146 14.76 -1.31 1.15
C GLY A 146 14.98 -1.17 -0.37
N ILE A 147 16.05 -0.48 -0.78
CA ILE A 147 16.42 -0.36 -2.20
C ILE A 147 16.80 -1.72 -2.78
N ILE A 148 17.60 -2.52 -2.06
CA ILE A 148 17.98 -3.87 -2.51
C ILE A 148 16.72 -4.71 -2.73
N GLY A 149 15.79 -4.71 -1.77
CA GLY A 149 14.52 -5.42 -1.90
C GLY A 149 13.69 -4.95 -3.09
N TYR A 150 13.59 -3.63 -3.29
CA TYR A 150 12.90 -3.05 -4.44
C TYR A 150 13.53 -3.45 -5.77
N VAL A 151 14.86 -3.37 -5.89
CA VAL A 151 15.59 -3.76 -7.10
C VAL A 151 15.41 -5.26 -7.38
N MET A 152 15.47 -6.12 -6.36
CA MET A 152 15.22 -7.56 -6.53
C MET A 152 13.80 -7.85 -7.03
N MET A 153 12.79 -7.18 -6.47
CA MET A 153 11.40 -7.27 -6.93
C MET A 153 11.25 -6.79 -8.38
N PHE A 154 11.86 -5.66 -8.70
CA PHE A 154 11.83 -5.08 -10.05
C PHE A 154 12.52 -5.97 -11.09
N LEU A 155 13.70 -6.52 -10.77
CA LEU A 155 14.42 -7.43 -11.66
C LEU A 155 13.63 -8.71 -11.93
N THR A 156 12.97 -9.25 -10.88
CA THR A 156 12.10 -10.41 -11.05
C THR A 156 10.92 -10.09 -11.96
N PHE A 157 10.31 -8.92 -11.80
CA PHE A 157 9.21 -8.45 -12.66
C PHE A 157 9.63 -8.28 -14.12
N MET A 158 10.88 -7.89 -14.38
CA MET A 158 11.47 -7.77 -15.72
C MET A 158 11.86 -9.12 -16.33
N GLY A 159 11.61 -10.24 -15.64
CA GLY A 159 11.96 -11.59 -16.10
C GLY A 159 13.45 -11.93 -15.96
N PHE A 160 14.25 -11.09 -15.30
CA PHE A 160 15.65 -11.38 -15.01
C PHE A 160 15.74 -12.23 -13.74
N GLY A 161 16.26 -13.46 -13.87
CA GLY A 161 16.53 -14.33 -12.72
C GLY A 161 15.46 -15.39 -12.41
N VAL A 162 14.59 -15.72 -13.36
CA VAL A 162 13.81 -16.97 -13.33
C VAL A 162 14.67 -18.05 -14.01
N PRO A 163 15.38 -18.93 -13.29
CA PRO A 163 15.77 -20.20 -13.88
C PRO A 163 14.50 -20.93 -14.31
N ASP A 164 14.54 -21.61 -15.46
CA ASP A 164 13.40 -22.36 -15.99
C ASP A 164 12.71 -23.15 -14.87
N PRO A 165 11.38 -23.05 -14.73
CA PRO A 165 10.67 -23.76 -13.68
C PRO A 165 10.93 -25.25 -13.86
N VAL A 166 11.65 -25.84 -12.89
CA VAL A 166 11.73 -27.28 -12.73
C VAL A 166 10.29 -27.76 -12.52
N GLU A 167 9.87 -28.76 -13.28
CA GLU A 167 8.51 -29.32 -13.20
C GLU A 167 8.12 -29.59 -11.74
N GLY A 168 7.17 -28.81 -11.21
CA GLY A 168 6.53 -29.06 -9.91
C GLY A 168 6.62 -27.98 -8.84
N GLU A 169 7.26 -26.82 -9.07
CA GLU A 169 7.29 -25.72 -8.08
C GLU A 169 6.50 -24.47 -8.53
N ASP A 170 5.71 -23.92 -7.62
CA ASP A 170 4.86 -22.74 -7.84
C ASP A 170 5.70 -21.51 -8.29
N PRO A 171 5.28 -20.71 -9.29
CA PRO A 171 6.01 -19.51 -9.72
C PRO A 171 6.20 -18.45 -8.62
N ALA A 172 5.40 -18.51 -7.55
CA ALA A 172 5.51 -17.67 -6.35
C ALA A 172 6.65 -18.10 -5.40
N SER A 173 7.23 -19.30 -5.58
CA SER A 173 8.31 -19.84 -4.74
C SER A 173 9.72 -19.52 -5.27
N SER A 174 9.84 -18.85 -6.42
CA SER A 174 11.14 -18.37 -6.91
C SER A 174 11.81 -17.56 -5.81
N GLY A 175 12.94 -18.08 -5.29
CA GLY A 175 13.54 -17.55 -4.06
C GLY A 175 13.76 -16.03 -4.13
N LEU A 176 14.05 -15.50 -5.32
CA LEU A 176 14.31 -14.08 -5.54
C LEU A 176 13.13 -13.16 -5.14
N ILE A 177 11.87 -13.53 -5.43
CA ILE A 177 10.68 -12.75 -5.03
C ILE A 177 10.54 -12.77 -3.51
N SER A 178 10.66 -13.95 -2.90
CA SER A 178 10.55 -14.13 -1.46
C SER A 178 11.64 -13.34 -0.71
N TRP A 179 12.88 -13.39 -1.18
CA TRP A 179 13.98 -12.60 -0.65
C TRP A 179 13.79 -11.10 -0.89
N GLY A 180 13.32 -10.69 -2.08
CA GLY A 180 13.03 -9.30 -2.43
C GLY A 180 11.96 -8.68 -1.52
N LEU A 181 10.84 -9.38 -1.31
CA LEU A 181 9.77 -8.98 -0.41
C LEU A 181 10.24 -8.95 1.06
N THR A 182 11.08 -9.89 1.46
CA THR A 182 11.67 -9.92 2.82
C THR A 182 12.57 -8.70 3.06
N PHE A 183 13.48 -8.39 2.14
CA PHE A 183 14.34 -7.21 2.28
C PHE A 183 13.54 -5.91 2.24
N LEU A 184 12.56 -5.80 1.33
CA LEU A 184 11.70 -4.62 1.24
C LEU A 184 10.91 -4.40 2.55
N SER A 185 10.28 -5.46 3.07
CA SER A 185 9.53 -5.39 4.34
C SER A 185 10.42 -5.05 5.53
N TYR A 186 11.64 -5.59 5.60
CA TYR A 186 12.59 -5.29 6.68
C TYR A 186 13.08 -3.84 6.62
N GLY A 187 13.42 -3.35 5.42
CA GLY A 187 13.86 -1.97 5.21
C GLY A 187 12.79 -0.97 5.64
N ILE A 188 11.53 -1.21 5.22
CA ILE A 188 10.40 -0.36 5.60
C ILE A 188 10.12 -0.45 7.10
N TYR A 189 10.01 -1.66 7.66
CA TYR A 189 9.63 -1.86 9.07
C TYR A 189 10.64 -1.24 10.06
N PHE A 190 11.92 -1.59 9.95
CA PHE A 190 12.95 -1.05 10.84
C PHE A 190 13.22 0.44 10.58
N GLY A 191 12.98 0.92 9.35
CA GLY A 191 13.06 2.34 9.00
C GLY A 191 11.99 3.17 9.71
N ILE A 192 10.73 2.70 9.72
CA ILE A 192 9.63 3.37 10.44
C ILE A 192 9.89 3.34 11.95
N LEU A 193 10.28 2.20 12.52
CA LEU A 193 10.59 2.08 13.95
C LEU A 193 11.76 2.98 14.38
N GLY A 194 12.84 3.02 13.59
CA GLY A 194 13.99 3.89 13.86
C GLY A 194 13.61 5.37 13.91
N ARG A 195 12.73 5.80 12.99
CA ARG A 195 12.17 7.16 12.98
C ARG A 195 11.37 7.47 14.25
N ASP A 196 10.55 6.54 14.72
CA ASP A 196 9.73 6.75 15.92
C ASP A 196 10.58 6.80 17.20
N PHE A 197 11.57 5.91 17.32
CA PHE A 197 12.46 5.88 18.47
C PHE A 197 13.33 7.14 18.57
N VAL A 198 13.79 7.71 17.45
CA VAL A 198 14.57 8.95 17.51
C VAL A 198 13.73 10.15 17.90
N GLU A 199 12.47 10.21 17.48
CA GLU A 199 11.53 11.24 17.92
C GLU A 199 11.31 11.15 19.44
N PHE A 200 11.07 9.94 19.95
CA PHE A 200 10.96 9.69 21.40
C PHE A 200 12.23 10.09 22.18
N CYS A 201 13.42 9.73 21.67
CA CYS A 201 14.69 10.11 22.28
C CYS A 201 14.87 11.63 22.29
N THR A 202 14.51 12.30 21.20
CA THR A 202 14.62 13.76 21.06
C THR A 202 13.72 14.46 22.07
N GLU A 203 12.49 13.97 22.28
CA GLU A 203 11.59 14.50 23.30
C GLU A 203 12.08 14.26 24.73
N SER A 204 12.63 13.07 24.99
CA SER A 204 13.21 12.73 26.29
C SER A 204 14.39 13.64 26.64
N MET A 205 15.28 13.89 25.68
CA MET A 205 16.38 14.86 25.81
C MET A 205 15.83 16.27 26.02
N ALA A 206 14.87 16.72 25.20
CA ALA A 206 14.24 18.04 25.32
C ALA A 206 13.65 18.28 26.72
N SER A 207 12.99 17.28 27.29
CA SER A 207 12.39 17.36 28.63
C SER A 207 13.43 17.51 29.74
N THR A 208 14.63 16.94 29.54
CA THR A 208 15.73 16.97 30.50
C THR A 208 16.47 18.31 30.49
N LEU A 209 16.53 18.95 29.32
CA LEU A 209 17.14 20.27 29.13
C LEU A 209 16.41 21.34 29.95
N GLY A 210 15.07 21.35 29.94
CA GLY A 210 14.25 22.09 30.91
C GLY A 210 14.40 23.62 30.90
N TYR A 211 14.85 24.21 29.78
CA TYR A 211 15.11 25.65 29.67
C TYR A 211 13.85 26.54 29.66
N TYR A 212 12.63 25.97 29.61
CA TYR A 212 11.38 26.73 29.53
C TYR A 212 10.21 26.10 30.31
N THR A 213 9.34 26.94 30.88
CA THR A 213 8.05 26.57 31.46
C THR A 213 6.93 27.34 30.75
N LYS A 214 5.71 26.78 30.66
CA LYS A 214 4.55 27.48 30.08
C LYS A 214 4.20 28.80 30.81
N GLU A 215 4.73 28.99 32.01
CA GLU A 215 4.53 30.16 32.90
C GLU A 215 5.51 31.31 32.63
N GLY A 216 6.33 31.21 31.58
CA GLY A 216 7.16 32.33 31.10
C GLY A 216 8.49 32.52 31.83
N PHE A 217 8.66 32.04 33.07
CA PHE A 217 9.94 32.08 33.77
C PHE A 217 10.83 30.87 33.42
N PRO A 218 12.04 31.09 32.85
CA PRO A 218 12.95 30.00 32.49
C PRO A 218 13.56 29.36 33.74
N ARG A 219 13.45 28.03 33.85
CA ARG A 219 13.99 27.26 35.00
C ARG A 219 15.52 27.18 35.02
N LYS A 220 16.20 27.43 33.90
CA LYS A 220 17.66 27.38 33.75
C LYS A 220 18.12 28.43 32.75
N HIS A 221 19.16 29.18 33.07
CA HIS A 221 19.78 30.17 32.18
C HIS A 221 21.02 29.54 31.52
N LEU A 222 21.16 29.70 30.21
CA LEU A 222 22.29 29.19 29.45
C LEU A 222 23.43 30.22 29.43
N ARG A 223 24.68 29.77 29.65
CA ARG A 223 25.85 30.64 29.51
C ARG A 223 26.14 30.89 28.02
N LEU A 224 26.63 32.09 27.70
CA LEU A 224 27.04 32.46 26.34
C LEU A 224 28.11 31.50 25.80
N GLY A 225 28.01 31.13 24.52
CA GLY A 225 28.95 30.22 23.86
C GLY A 225 28.87 28.77 24.32
N VAL A 226 27.74 28.32 24.89
CA VAL A 226 27.47 26.92 25.25
C VAL A 226 26.28 26.41 24.45
N CYS A 227 26.44 25.26 23.80
CA CYS A 227 25.38 24.62 23.03
C CYS A 227 24.28 24.11 23.98
N ALA A 228 23.03 24.52 23.78
CA ALA A 228 21.93 24.14 24.69
C ALA A 228 21.60 22.64 24.65
N ILE A 229 21.98 21.92 23.59
CA ILE A 229 21.66 20.50 23.39
C ILE A 229 22.66 19.60 24.12
N CYS A 230 23.97 19.82 23.92
CA CYS A 230 25.02 18.98 24.49
C CYS A 230 25.64 19.57 25.78
N GLY A 231 25.47 20.87 26.03
CA GLY A 231 26.03 21.55 27.20
C GLY A 231 27.54 21.84 27.13
N ILE A 232 28.16 21.72 25.96
CA ILE A 232 29.60 21.98 25.74
C ILE A 232 29.78 23.35 25.09
N HIS A 233 30.94 23.97 25.34
CA HIS A 233 31.33 25.19 24.66
C HIS A 233 31.40 25.02 23.14
N VAL A 234 30.96 26.05 22.45
CA VAL A 234 30.94 26.14 21.00
C VAL A 234 32.29 26.73 20.56
N SER A 235 33.10 25.99 19.82
CA SER A 235 34.43 26.44 19.37
C SER A 235 34.35 27.55 18.31
N ASN A 236 35.40 28.37 18.21
CA ASN A 236 35.51 29.62 17.44
C ASN A 236 35.41 29.53 15.90
N ALA A 237 34.83 28.46 15.33
CA ALA A 237 34.48 28.39 13.91
C ALA A 237 32.96 28.49 13.76
N ILE A 238 32.49 29.64 13.29
CA ILE A 238 31.06 29.98 13.21
C ILE A 238 30.64 30.01 11.75
N SER A 239 29.66 29.19 11.41
CA SER A 239 28.88 29.25 10.18
C SER A 239 27.63 30.10 10.45
N THR A 240 27.40 31.13 9.63
CA THR A 240 26.24 32.03 9.74
C THR A 240 25.23 31.74 8.65
N ILE A 241 23.95 31.94 8.96
CA ILE A 241 22.86 31.89 7.98
C ILE A 241 22.68 33.30 7.42
N ASP A 242 22.69 33.45 6.10
CA ASP A 242 22.47 34.76 5.46
C ASP A 242 20.99 35.17 5.45
N ALA A 243 20.71 36.40 5.03
CA ALA A 243 19.33 36.91 4.93
C ALA A 243 18.44 36.13 3.95
N HIS A 244 19.03 35.27 3.12
CA HIS A 244 18.34 34.42 2.14
C HIS A 244 18.18 32.96 2.62
N GLY A 245 18.68 32.62 3.82
CA GLY A 245 18.55 31.30 4.42
C GLY A 245 19.58 30.28 3.97
N HIS A 246 20.72 30.71 3.41
CA HIS A 246 21.83 29.84 3.03
C HIS A 246 22.91 29.78 4.11
N LEU A 247 23.45 28.57 4.34
CA LEU A 247 24.54 28.34 5.29
C LEU A 247 25.87 28.78 4.66
N GLN A 248 26.52 29.77 5.25
CA GLN A 248 27.84 30.23 4.81
C GLN A 248 28.96 29.31 5.32
N PRO A 249 30.09 29.20 4.60
CA PRO A 249 31.23 28.42 5.05
C PRO A 249 31.75 28.92 6.41
N PRO A 250 32.23 28.02 7.29
CA PRO A 250 32.65 28.38 8.64
C PRO A 250 33.82 29.36 8.63
N VAL A 251 33.67 30.48 9.33
CA VAL A 251 34.74 31.47 9.54
C VAL A 251 35.48 31.09 10.84
N VAL A 252 36.76 30.74 10.74
CA VAL A 252 37.62 30.45 11.89
C VAL A 252 38.10 31.75 12.50
N LEU A 253 37.57 32.12 13.66
CA LEU A 253 37.89 33.38 14.34
C LEU A 253 39.24 33.33 15.08
N GLN A 254 39.73 32.15 15.50
CA GLN A 254 41.06 31.97 16.13
C GLN A 254 41.50 30.48 16.09
N PRO A 255 42.81 30.17 15.94
CA PRO A 255 43.33 28.81 16.05
C PRO A 255 43.23 28.29 17.48
N SER A 256 42.83 27.03 17.66
CA SER A 256 42.80 26.36 18.97
C SER A 256 44.23 26.19 19.51
N PRO A 257 44.54 26.62 20.75
CA PRO A 257 45.90 26.54 21.30
C PRO A 257 46.39 25.09 21.52
N ASN A 258 45.50 24.10 21.46
CA ASN A 258 45.80 22.71 21.87
C ASN A 258 45.61 21.67 20.75
N GLY A 259 45.47 22.07 19.48
CA GLY A 259 45.29 21.12 18.37
C GLY A 259 44.00 20.28 18.42
N ALA A 260 43.05 20.62 19.30
CA ALA A 260 41.75 19.97 19.36
C ALA A 260 40.97 20.24 18.07
N ALA A 261 40.38 19.19 17.49
CA ALA A 261 39.55 19.29 16.29
C ALA A 261 38.47 20.37 16.48
N ILE A 262 38.44 21.34 15.58
CA ILE A 262 37.49 22.45 15.60
C ILE A 262 36.16 21.90 15.11
N GLU A 263 35.17 21.84 16.00
CA GLU A 263 33.81 21.48 15.59
C GLU A 263 33.10 22.73 15.05
N PRO A 264 32.49 22.66 13.85
CA PRO A 264 31.76 23.77 13.28
C PRO A 264 30.52 24.07 14.11
N SER A 265 30.22 25.36 14.24
CA SER A 265 29.08 25.85 14.98
C SER A 265 28.18 26.71 14.12
N ILE A 266 26.90 26.75 14.46
CA ILE A 266 25.89 27.51 13.74
C ILE A 266 25.20 28.45 14.71
N LYS A 267 25.11 29.71 14.32
CA LYS A 267 24.29 30.72 14.98
C LYS A 267 22.95 30.85 14.29
N LEU A 268 21.87 30.64 15.04
CA LEU A 268 20.50 30.79 14.54
C LEU A 268 20.07 32.26 14.51
N ASN A 269 19.00 32.58 13.77
CA ASN A 269 18.41 33.93 13.72
C ASN A 269 18.00 34.46 15.10
N CYS A 270 17.56 33.56 15.99
CA CYS A 270 17.26 33.86 17.39
C CYS A 270 18.49 34.21 18.24
N GLY A 271 19.69 34.23 17.67
CA GLY A 271 20.95 34.57 18.32
C GLY A 271 21.63 33.43 19.09
N HIS A 272 20.97 32.28 19.26
CA HIS A 272 21.52 31.12 19.97
C HIS A 272 22.51 30.32 19.11
N GLU A 273 23.62 29.90 19.72
CA GLU A 273 24.73 29.20 19.08
C GLU A 273 24.73 27.70 19.46
N PHE A 274 24.91 26.83 18.47
CA PHE A 274 24.89 25.37 18.62
C PHE A 274 26.01 24.71 17.82
N HIS A 275 26.44 23.51 18.21
CA HIS A 275 27.23 22.66 17.31
C HIS A 275 26.39 22.27 16.10
N GLU A 276 26.98 22.31 14.91
CA GLU A 276 26.31 21.98 13.65
C GLU A 276 25.63 20.60 13.72
N GLU A 277 26.34 19.58 14.21
CA GLU A 277 25.80 18.22 14.34
C GLU A 277 24.62 18.14 15.32
N CYS A 278 24.65 18.92 16.41
CA CYS A 278 23.61 18.87 17.43
C CYS A 278 22.30 19.50 16.93
N ILE A 279 22.40 20.69 16.33
CA ILE A 279 21.22 21.39 15.79
C ILE A 279 20.69 20.69 14.54
N ARG A 280 21.57 20.17 13.68
CA ARG A 280 21.18 19.38 12.52
C ARG A 280 20.46 18.09 12.94
N GLY A 281 20.98 17.38 13.95
CA GLY A 281 20.33 16.20 14.51
C GLY A 281 18.95 16.53 15.09
N TRP A 282 18.84 17.63 15.84
CA TRP A 282 17.57 18.10 16.39
C TRP A 282 16.51 18.43 15.31
N CYS A 283 16.92 19.19 14.29
CA CYS A 283 16.02 19.65 13.24
C CYS A 283 15.66 18.56 12.22
N LEU A 284 16.66 17.85 11.69
CA LEU A 284 16.46 16.89 10.60
C LEU A 284 16.04 15.51 11.13
N ILE A 285 16.73 15.00 12.14
CA ILE A 285 16.53 13.63 12.62
C ILE A 285 15.42 13.60 13.69
N GLY A 286 15.44 14.54 14.63
CA GLY A 286 14.43 14.70 15.68
C GLY A 286 13.13 15.41 15.23
N LYS A 287 13.10 15.93 13.99
CA LYS A 287 11.97 16.65 13.38
C LYS A 287 11.45 17.81 14.22
N LYS A 288 12.33 18.49 14.95
CA LYS A 288 11.96 19.66 15.74
C LYS A 288 12.40 20.91 14.98
N ASP A 289 11.44 21.66 14.45
CA ASP A 289 11.68 22.91 13.71
C ASP A 289 11.76 24.15 14.61
N MET A 290 11.93 23.95 15.91
CA MET A 290 11.92 24.99 16.93
C MET A 290 13.24 24.99 17.69
N CYS A 291 13.74 26.18 17.99
CA CYS A 291 14.93 26.35 18.81
C CYS A 291 14.74 25.66 20.18
N PRO A 292 15.65 24.76 20.61
CA PRO A 292 15.54 24.06 21.88
C PRO A 292 15.46 24.98 23.11
N TYR A 293 15.96 26.22 22.98
CA TYR A 293 16.00 27.20 24.05
C TYR A 293 14.81 28.17 24.02
N CYS A 294 14.66 28.98 22.96
CA CYS A 294 13.63 30.03 22.91
C CYS A 294 12.33 29.62 22.19
N LYS A 295 12.28 28.43 21.56
CA LYS A 295 11.17 27.99 20.70
C LYS A 295 10.83 28.94 19.54
N GLU A 296 11.78 29.75 19.11
CA GLU A 296 11.64 30.44 17.83
C GLU A 296 11.79 29.43 16.70
N LYS A 297 11.01 29.60 15.62
CA LYS A 297 11.06 28.71 14.47
C LYS A 297 12.41 28.83 13.77
N VAL A 298 13.00 27.69 13.45
CA VAL A 298 14.30 27.60 12.77
C VAL A 298 14.08 27.43 11.28
N ASP A 299 14.81 28.19 10.46
CA ASP A 299 14.78 28.06 9.01
C ASP A 299 15.42 26.75 8.56
N LEU A 300 14.59 25.73 8.36
CA LEU A 300 15.05 24.39 7.97
C LEU A 300 15.79 24.38 6.62
N ARG A 301 15.51 25.33 5.73
CA ARG A 301 16.12 25.40 4.39
C ARG A 301 17.65 25.50 4.45
N ALA A 302 18.19 26.18 5.47
CA ALA A 302 19.63 26.31 5.66
C ALA A 302 20.35 24.98 5.93
N PHE A 303 19.63 23.98 6.45
CA PHE A 303 20.18 22.66 6.78
C PHE A 303 19.94 21.61 5.69
N LYS A 304 19.14 21.94 4.66
CA LYS A 304 18.80 21.04 3.56
C LYS A 304 19.82 21.20 2.44
N THR A 305 20.73 20.24 2.31
CA THR A 305 21.77 20.26 1.27
C THR A 305 21.24 19.85 -0.11
N ASN A 306 20.09 19.16 -0.19
CA ASN A 306 19.54 18.63 -1.43
C ASN A 306 18.06 19.03 -1.65
N PRO A 307 17.66 19.42 -2.88
CA PRO A 307 16.29 19.81 -3.22
C PRO A 307 15.26 18.66 -3.13
N TRP A 308 15.72 17.41 -3.03
CA TRP A 308 14.89 16.20 -2.91
C TRP A 308 14.24 16.01 -1.51
N ASP A 309 14.48 16.91 -0.56
CA ASP A 309 13.87 16.86 0.78
C ASP A 309 12.36 17.18 0.79
N THR A 310 11.77 17.61 -0.33
CA THR A 310 10.30 17.73 -0.50
C THR A 310 9.66 16.37 -0.82
N THR A 311 10.35 15.51 -1.58
CA THR A 311 9.94 14.12 -1.85
C THR A 311 9.83 13.31 -0.55
N GLN A 312 10.60 13.69 0.48
CA GLN A 312 10.45 13.11 1.82
C GLN A 312 9.05 13.34 2.40
N GLN A 313 8.33 14.44 2.14
CA GLN A 313 7.00 14.66 2.75
C GLN A 313 5.94 13.67 2.26
N LEU A 314 5.94 13.33 0.97
CA LEU A 314 5.07 12.28 0.42
C LEU A 314 5.42 10.92 1.03
N TYR A 315 6.72 10.61 1.11
CA TYR A 315 7.21 9.41 1.78
C TYR A 315 6.80 9.37 3.26
N LEU A 316 6.83 10.51 3.97
CA LEU A 316 6.42 10.61 5.36
C LEU A 316 4.91 10.34 5.53
N ASN A 317 4.07 10.85 4.63
CA ASN A 317 2.63 10.54 4.62
C ASN A 317 2.37 9.07 4.30
N LEU A 318 3.09 8.49 3.33
CA LEU A 318 3.02 7.07 3.00
C LEU A 318 3.42 6.20 4.20
N LEU A 319 4.51 6.55 4.89
CA LEU A 319 4.95 5.83 6.10
C LEU A 319 3.93 5.94 7.24
N ASP A 320 3.26 7.09 7.37
CA ASP A 320 2.21 7.28 8.37
C ASP A 320 0.93 6.49 8.01
N ALA A 321 0.61 6.32 6.73
CA ALA A 321 -0.46 5.45 6.24
C ALA A 321 -0.13 3.96 6.47
N LEU A 322 1.10 3.52 6.15
CA LEU A 322 1.57 2.16 6.40
C LEU A 322 1.54 1.82 7.89
N ARG A 323 1.97 2.75 8.75
CA ARG A 323 1.86 2.62 10.21
C ARG A 323 0.42 2.38 10.63
N TYR A 324 -0.52 3.16 10.09
CA TYR A 324 -1.94 3.01 10.40
C TYR A 324 -2.45 1.62 9.99
N MET A 325 -2.10 1.17 8.78
CA MET A 325 -2.50 -0.13 8.26
C MET A 325 -1.96 -1.29 9.11
N ILE A 326 -0.66 -1.28 9.44
CA ILE A 326 0.00 -2.37 10.18
C ILE A 326 -0.51 -2.48 11.62
N VAL A 327 -0.78 -1.34 12.27
CA VAL A 327 -1.15 -1.32 13.69
C VAL A 327 -2.66 -1.44 13.89
N TRP A 328 -3.44 -0.60 13.22
CA TRP A 328 -4.85 -0.47 13.55
C TRP A 328 -5.73 -1.50 12.84
N GLN A 329 -5.37 -2.01 11.66
CA GLN A 329 -6.17 -3.06 11.00
C GLN A 329 -6.27 -4.34 11.85
N PRO A 330 -5.16 -4.92 12.36
CA PRO A 330 -5.24 -6.10 13.22
C PRO A 330 -5.97 -5.85 14.53
N VAL A 331 -5.81 -4.65 15.12
CA VAL A 331 -6.51 -4.27 16.36
C VAL A 331 -8.02 -4.20 16.13
N ILE A 332 -8.47 -3.61 15.02
CA ILE A 332 -9.89 -3.54 14.68
C ILE A 332 -10.45 -4.95 14.49
N MET A 333 -9.77 -5.79 13.70
CA MET A 333 -10.19 -7.17 13.47
C MET A 333 -10.26 -7.97 14.77
N GLY A 334 -9.28 -7.81 15.67
CA GLY A 334 -9.28 -8.46 16.98
C GLY A 334 -10.44 -7.98 17.88
N LEU A 335 -10.75 -6.69 17.87
CA LEU A 335 -11.88 -6.13 18.64
C LEU A 335 -13.23 -6.60 18.10
N VAL A 336 -13.38 -6.66 16.77
CA VAL A 336 -14.57 -7.20 16.11
C VAL A 336 -14.75 -8.67 16.47
N GLN A 337 -13.68 -9.47 16.39
CA GLN A 337 -13.71 -10.89 16.73
C GLN A 337 -14.01 -11.13 18.21
N PHE A 338 -13.50 -10.27 19.10
CA PHE A 338 -13.89 -10.25 20.50
C PHE A 338 -15.38 -9.90 20.68
N GLY A 339 -15.90 -8.93 19.92
CA GLY A 339 -17.32 -8.62 19.88
C GLY A 339 -18.19 -9.81 19.47
N PHE A 340 -17.76 -10.58 18.47
CA PHE A 340 -18.42 -11.82 18.05
C PHE A 340 -18.34 -12.92 19.10
N TYR A 341 -17.23 -13.02 19.83
CA TYR A 341 -17.11 -13.93 20.96
C TYR A 341 -18.13 -13.60 22.06
N VAL A 342 -18.21 -12.33 22.47
CA VAL A 342 -19.09 -11.87 23.54
C VAL A 342 -20.57 -12.01 23.17
N THR A 343 -20.93 -11.79 21.90
CA THR A 343 -22.30 -11.92 21.40
C THR A 343 -22.71 -13.37 21.10
N GLY A 344 -21.81 -14.35 21.26
CA GLY A 344 -22.09 -15.76 20.99
C GLY A 344 -22.15 -16.14 19.50
N LEU A 345 -21.83 -15.21 18.61
CA LEU A 345 -21.75 -15.41 17.16
C LEU A 345 -20.55 -16.27 16.73
N ASN A 346 -19.60 -16.57 17.63
CA ASN A 346 -18.43 -17.41 17.33
C ASN A 346 -18.74 -18.90 17.16
N THR A 347 -19.81 -19.41 17.78
CA THR A 347 -20.15 -20.85 17.77
C THR A 347 -20.55 -21.38 16.39
N THR A 348 -20.91 -20.49 15.47
CA THR A 348 -21.20 -20.83 14.06
C THR A 348 -19.98 -20.73 13.14
N VAL A 349 -18.86 -20.11 13.59
CA VAL A 349 -17.69 -19.80 12.74
C VAL A 349 -16.57 -20.83 12.91
N THR A 350 -16.27 -21.26 14.15
CA THR A 350 -15.15 -22.20 14.40
C THR A 350 -15.42 -23.63 13.94
N THR A 351 -16.67 -24.07 13.91
CA THR A 351 -17.07 -25.39 13.37
C THR A 351 -17.06 -25.42 11.83
N ALA A 352 -17.21 -24.28 11.16
CA ALA A 352 -17.15 -24.18 9.69
C ALA A 352 -15.73 -23.88 9.16
N ALA A 353 -14.89 -23.19 9.92
CA ALA A 353 -13.52 -22.86 9.50
C ALA A 353 -12.56 -24.05 9.57
N ILE A 354 -12.80 -25.03 10.45
CA ILE A 354 -11.99 -26.25 10.56
C ILE A 354 -12.39 -27.29 9.50
N SER A 355 -13.62 -27.23 8.94
CA SER A 355 -14.00 -28.07 7.81
C SER A 355 -13.57 -27.52 6.45
N ASN A 356 -13.31 -26.21 6.34
CA ASN A 356 -13.11 -25.52 5.06
C ASN A 356 -11.82 -24.67 5.01
N THR A 357 -10.66 -25.26 5.27
CA THR A 357 -9.40 -24.68 4.77
C THR A 357 -9.32 -24.93 3.26
N PRO A 358 -9.31 -23.89 2.40
CA PRO A 358 -9.18 -24.10 0.97
C PRO A 358 -7.75 -24.54 0.66
N THR A 359 -7.57 -25.81 0.33
CA THR A 359 -6.38 -26.31 -0.35
C THR A 359 -6.23 -25.60 -1.71
N ALA A 360 -5.03 -25.57 -2.30
CA ALA A 360 -4.77 -24.92 -3.59
C ALA A 360 -5.74 -25.35 -4.72
N SER A 361 -6.32 -26.56 -4.65
CA SER A 361 -7.38 -27.04 -5.56
C SER A 361 -8.73 -26.32 -5.42
N SER A 362 -8.96 -25.62 -4.32
CA SER A 362 -10.21 -24.92 -3.99
C SER A 362 -10.29 -23.54 -4.66
N MET A 363 -9.14 -22.91 -4.96
CA MET A 363 -9.12 -21.71 -5.80
C MET A 363 -9.47 -22.06 -7.25
N ASP A 364 -8.96 -23.19 -7.77
CA ASP A 364 -9.39 -23.72 -9.07
C ASP A 364 -10.90 -24.06 -9.09
N PHE A 365 -11.44 -24.51 -7.96
CA PHE A 365 -12.87 -24.82 -7.78
C PHE A 365 -13.78 -23.57 -7.77
N ILE A 366 -13.38 -22.49 -7.08
CA ILE A 366 -14.12 -21.20 -7.11
C ILE A 366 -14.03 -20.57 -8.52
N LEU A 367 -12.94 -20.80 -9.25
CA LEU A 367 -12.73 -20.35 -10.62
C LEU A 367 -13.49 -21.16 -11.70
N GLN A 368 -14.30 -22.17 -11.31
CA GLN A 368 -15.03 -23.00 -12.27
C GLN A 368 -16.55 -22.79 -12.28
N TYR A 369 -17.13 -22.07 -11.30
CA TYR A 369 -18.58 -22.13 -11.06
C TYR A 369 -19.38 -20.83 -11.25
N HIS A 370 -18.85 -19.78 -11.88
CA HIS A 370 -19.66 -18.57 -12.11
C HIS A 370 -20.54 -18.70 -13.37
N ARG A 371 -21.85 -18.47 -13.21
CA ARG A 371 -22.94 -18.66 -14.19
C ARG A 371 -22.62 -17.99 -15.54
N LEU A 372 -22.10 -18.76 -16.50
CA LEU A 372 -21.90 -18.37 -17.89
C LEU A 372 -23.22 -17.88 -18.53
N PRO A 373 -23.25 -16.74 -19.24
CA PRO A 373 -24.44 -16.32 -19.99
C PRO A 373 -24.77 -17.36 -21.08
N ARG A 374 -25.90 -18.07 -20.92
CA ARG A 374 -26.29 -19.21 -21.76
C ARG A 374 -26.96 -18.75 -23.06
N THR A 375 -27.57 -17.56 -23.08
CA THR A 375 -28.28 -17.03 -24.25
C THR A 375 -27.59 -15.81 -24.85
N GLU A 376 -27.77 -15.59 -26.16
CA GLU A 376 -27.21 -14.43 -26.87
C GLU A 376 -27.65 -13.10 -26.24
N LYS A 377 -28.94 -13.02 -25.85
CA LYS A 377 -29.50 -11.82 -25.19
C LYS A 377 -28.84 -11.51 -23.84
N GLU A 378 -28.49 -12.53 -23.07
CA GLU A 378 -27.78 -12.35 -21.79
C GLU A 378 -26.35 -11.85 -22.00
N ARG A 379 -25.66 -12.35 -23.04
CA ARG A 379 -24.31 -11.91 -23.41
C ARG A 379 -24.29 -10.46 -23.88
N GLU A 380 -25.25 -10.07 -24.72
CA GLU A 380 -25.43 -8.70 -25.17
C GLU A 380 -25.72 -7.76 -23.99
N ALA A 381 -26.61 -8.16 -23.07
CA ALA A 381 -26.92 -7.37 -21.87
C ALA A 381 -25.71 -7.21 -20.94
N LEU A 382 -24.94 -8.28 -20.73
CA LEU A 382 -23.73 -8.26 -19.90
C LEU A 382 -22.63 -7.40 -20.54
N TYR A 383 -22.40 -7.54 -21.85
CA TYR A 383 -21.47 -6.70 -22.61
C TYR A 383 -21.84 -5.22 -22.49
N GLY A 384 -23.14 -4.91 -22.60
CA GLY A 384 -23.68 -3.57 -22.39
C GLY A 384 -23.33 -2.97 -21.04
N ARG A 385 -23.47 -3.75 -19.96
CA ARG A 385 -23.11 -3.31 -18.60
C ARG A 385 -21.62 -3.02 -18.47
N ILE A 386 -20.75 -3.90 -18.98
CA ILE A 386 -19.30 -3.71 -18.96
C ILE A 386 -18.90 -2.45 -19.74
N ARG A 387 -19.50 -2.26 -20.93
CA ARG A 387 -19.27 -1.08 -21.77
C ARG A 387 -19.70 0.21 -21.07
N GLN A 388 -20.83 0.19 -20.37
CA GLN A 388 -21.27 1.34 -19.58
C GLN A 388 -20.31 1.62 -18.42
N ILE A 389 -19.93 0.61 -17.63
CA ILE A 389 -19.00 0.77 -16.50
C ILE A 389 -17.67 1.39 -16.97
N ALA A 390 -17.07 0.85 -18.04
CA ALA A 390 -15.83 1.37 -18.60
C ALA A 390 -15.96 2.83 -19.08
N TYR A 391 -17.14 3.21 -19.57
CA TYR A 391 -17.42 4.58 -19.98
C TYR A 391 -17.56 5.52 -18.78
N TRP A 392 -18.27 5.10 -17.74
CA TRP A 392 -18.46 5.88 -16.52
C TRP A 392 -17.15 6.10 -15.77
N LEU A 393 -16.30 5.06 -15.70
CA LEU A 393 -15.01 5.14 -15.02
C LEU A 393 -14.05 6.10 -15.73
N ASP A 394 -13.91 6.02 -17.05
CA ASP A 394 -12.82 6.73 -17.77
C ASP A 394 -13.28 7.92 -18.63
N SER A 395 -14.59 8.10 -18.89
CA SER A 395 -15.07 9.02 -19.94
C SER A 395 -16.45 9.67 -19.68
N PHE A 396 -16.90 9.76 -18.43
CA PHE A 396 -18.23 10.27 -18.09
C PHE A 396 -18.48 11.74 -18.45
N ALA A 397 -17.51 12.65 -18.24
CA ALA A 397 -17.70 14.09 -18.40
C ALA A 397 -16.65 14.72 -19.32
N THR A 398 -17.04 15.65 -20.18
CA THR A 398 -16.08 16.42 -21.02
C THR A 398 -15.81 17.78 -20.36
N VAL A 399 -14.58 17.99 -19.89
CA VAL A 399 -14.16 19.25 -19.26
C VAL A 399 -13.02 19.83 -20.09
N GLY A 400 -13.21 21.03 -20.65
CA GLY A 400 -12.16 21.73 -21.42
C GLY A 400 -11.71 21.05 -22.72
N GLY A 401 -12.54 20.17 -23.30
CA GLY A 401 -12.19 19.40 -24.51
C GLY A 401 -11.50 18.05 -24.25
N LEU A 402 -11.27 17.70 -22.98
CA LEU A 402 -10.75 16.38 -22.56
C LEU A 402 -11.90 15.56 -21.95
N ASN A 403 -11.94 14.26 -22.28
CA ASN A 403 -12.91 13.32 -21.72
C ASN A 403 -12.38 12.78 -20.39
N VAL A 404 -13.05 13.13 -19.29
CA VAL A 404 -12.66 12.86 -17.91
C VAL A 404 -13.63 11.87 -17.28
N GLY A 405 -13.09 10.90 -16.55
CA GLY A 405 -13.82 9.87 -15.82
C GLY A 405 -14.39 10.31 -14.47
N LEU A 406 -15.25 9.48 -13.86
CA LEU A 406 -15.67 9.68 -12.46
C LEU A 406 -14.48 9.62 -11.50
N GLU A 407 -13.43 8.86 -11.85
CA GLU A 407 -12.22 8.71 -11.03
C GLU A 407 -11.54 10.06 -10.75
N ALA A 408 -11.53 10.98 -11.70
CA ALA A 408 -10.97 12.32 -11.50
C ALA A 408 -11.79 13.21 -10.54
N ILE A 409 -13.07 12.91 -10.33
CA ILE A 409 -13.93 13.60 -9.35
C ILE A 409 -13.72 13.00 -7.95
N VAL A 410 -13.57 11.67 -7.87
CA VAL A 410 -13.33 10.97 -6.59
C VAL A 410 -11.88 11.19 -6.11
N GLY A 411 -10.92 11.44 -7.02
CA GLY A 411 -9.53 11.81 -6.74
C GLY A 411 -9.35 13.10 -5.93
N PHE A 412 -10.41 13.90 -5.72
CA PHE A 412 -10.37 15.07 -4.82
C PHE A 412 -10.15 14.68 -3.34
N ILE A 413 -10.31 13.39 -3.01
CA ILE A 413 -10.01 12.83 -1.69
C ILE A 413 -8.86 11.82 -1.85
N PRO A 414 -7.60 12.25 -1.62
CA PRO A 414 -6.43 11.40 -1.82
C PRO A 414 -6.54 10.12 -0.98
N VAL A 415 -6.10 8.99 -1.52
CA VAL A 415 -6.17 7.64 -0.93
C VAL A 415 -7.57 7.01 -0.90
N ILE A 416 -8.67 7.77 -0.80
CA ILE A 416 -10.01 7.17 -0.85
C ILE A 416 -10.46 6.99 -2.31
N GLY A 417 -10.13 7.95 -3.18
CA GLY A 417 -10.45 7.89 -4.61
C GLY A 417 -9.80 6.71 -5.32
N ASP A 418 -8.49 6.53 -5.16
CA ASP A 418 -7.71 5.49 -5.84
C ASP A 418 -8.20 4.08 -5.47
N PHE A 419 -8.62 3.87 -4.22
CA PHE A 419 -9.18 2.59 -3.78
C PHE A 419 -10.58 2.33 -4.34
N LEU A 420 -11.42 3.36 -4.46
CA LEU A 420 -12.74 3.22 -5.08
C LEU A 420 -12.63 2.95 -6.59
N GLY A 421 -11.69 3.61 -7.28
CA GLY A 421 -11.35 3.34 -8.67
C GLY A 421 -10.86 1.90 -8.86
N LEU A 422 -9.89 1.47 -8.05
CA LEU A 422 -9.38 0.09 -8.07
C LEU A 422 -10.50 -0.96 -7.89
N ILE A 423 -11.41 -0.75 -6.92
CA ILE A 423 -12.53 -1.67 -6.68
C ILE A 423 -13.45 -1.74 -7.91
N ALA A 424 -13.77 -0.60 -8.53
CA ALA A 424 -14.64 -0.56 -9.69
C ALA A 424 -13.99 -1.19 -10.94
N SER A 425 -12.70 -0.93 -11.15
CA SER A 425 -11.90 -1.51 -12.23
C SER A 425 -11.74 -3.02 -12.06
N LEU A 426 -11.51 -3.52 -10.84
CA LEU A 426 -11.52 -4.96 -10.54
C LEU A 426 -12.91 -5.60 -10.76
N TYR A 427 -13.98 -4.90 -10.41
CA TYR A 427 -15.34 -5.35 -10.67
C TYR A 427 -15.61 -5.48 -12.18
N GLN A 428 -15.12 -4.54 -13.00
CA GLN A 428 -15.20 -4.65 -14.45
C GLN A 428 -14.45 -5.89 -14.99
N VAL A 429 -13.22 -6.13 -14.52
CA VAL A 429 -12.46 -7.33 -14.91
C VAL A 429 -13.17 -8.62 -14.51
N TYR A 430 -13.79 -8.63 -13.32
CA TYR A 430 -14.64 -9.74 -12.89
C TYR A 430 -15.84 -9.96 -13.83
N LEU A 431 -16.50 -8.90 -14.31
CA LEU A 431 -17.56 -9.03 -15.30
C LEU A 431 -17.04 -9.57 -16.65
N CYS A 432 -15.84 -9.16 -17.08
CA CYS A 432 -15.18 -9.73 -18.27
C CYS A 432 -14.89 -11.22 -18.09
N TYR A 433 -14.49 -11.64 -16.90
CA TYR A 433 -14.23 -13.04 -16.57
C TYR A 433 -15.48 -13.93 -16.71
N LEU A 434 -16.70 -13.39 -16.52
CA LEU A 434 -17.95 -14.12 -16.75
C LEU A 434 -18.15 -14.57 -18.22
N PHE A 435 -17.39 -14.02 -19.17
CA PHE A 435 -17.36 -14.50 -20.56
C PHE A 435 -16.44 -15.71 -20.78
N SER A 436 -15.79 -16.23 -19.73
CA SER A 436 -14.78 -17.31 -19.79
C SER A 436 -13.68 -17.04 -20.81
N ILE A 437 -13.21 -15.78 -20.84
CA ILE A 437 -12.05 -15.38 -21.64
C ILE A 437 -10.78 -16.08 -21.12
N PRO A 438 -9.80 -16.40 -22.00
CA PRO A 438 -8.54 -17.00 -21.62
C PRO A 438 -7.82 -16.27 -20.47
N VAL A 439 -7.22 -17.03 -19.55
CA VAL A 439 -6.54 -16.50 -18.35
C VAL A 439 -5.47 -15.46 -18.69
N HIS A 440 -4.74 -15.64 -19.79
CA HIS A 440 -3.72 -14.67 -20.23
C HIS A 440 -4.31 -13.30 -20.58
N LEU A 441 -5.55 -13.22 -21.07
CA LEU A 441 -6.23 -11.95 -21.34
C LEU A 441 -6.71 -11.28 -20.04
N ILE A 442 -7.20 -12.07 -19.08
CA ILE A 442 -7.59 -11.58 -17.75
C ILE A 442 -6.38 -11.02 -17.02
N MET A 443 -5.25 -11.75 -17.03
CA MET A 443 -4.00 -11.27 -16.44
C MET A 443 -3.54 -9.96 -17.08
N ARG A 444 -3.67 -9.83 -18.41
CA ARG A 444 -3.39 -8.55 -19.10
C ARG A 444 -4.31 -7.42 -18.66
N MET A 445 -5.60 -7.70 -18.43
CA MET A 445 -6.54 -6.71 -17.91
C MET A 445 -6.21 -6.30 -16.47
N LEU A 446 -5.86 -7.26 -15.60
CA LEU A 446 -5.42 -7.01 -14.23
C LEU A 446 -4.15 -6.17 -14.17
N VAL A 447 -3.20 -6.40 -15.09
CA VAL A 447 -1.99 -5.58 -15.22
C VAL A 447 -2.34 -4.13 -15.56
N ASN A 448 -3.29 -3.90 -16.48
CA ASN A 448 -3.73 -2.53 -16.80
C ASN A 448 -4.33 -1.81 -15.58
N VAL A 449 -5.18 -2.51 -14.80
CA VAL A 449 -5.77 -1.96 -13.56
C VAL A 449 -4.70 -1.72 -12.49
N PHE A 450 -3.70 -2.59 -12.39
CA PHE A 450 -2.61 -2.42 -11.43
C PHE A 450 -1.73 -1.22 -11.76
N ILE A 451 -1.40 -1.01 -13.03
CA ILE A 451 -0.61 0.15 -13.48
C ILE A 451 -1.35 1.44 -13.13
N ASP A 452 -2.64 1.50 -13.45
CA ASP A 452 -3.55 2.60 -13.15
C ASP A 452 -3.55 2.94 -11.65
N PHE A 453 -3.77 1.94 -10.79
CA PHE A 453 -3.72 2.12 -9.34
C PHE A 453 -2.36 2.64 -8.85
N VAL A 454 -1.25 2.07 -9.32
CA VAL A 454 0.10 2.49 -8.90
C VAL A 454 0.42 3.92 -9.35
N VAL A 455 -0.04 4.31 -10.54
CA VAL A 455 0.11 5.68 -11.06
C VAL A 455 -0.75 6.66 -10.26
N GLY A 456 -1.99 6.28 -9.92
CA GLY A 456 -2.89 7.05 -9.07
C GLY A 456 -2.35 7.32 -7.65
N LEU A 457 -1.48 6.45 -7.12
CA LEU A 457 -0.83 6.67 -5.81
C LEU A 457 0.15 7.87 -5.79
N VAL A 458 0.51 8.43 -6.95
CA VAL A 458 1.43 9.57 -7.07
C VAL A 458 0.64 10.88 -7.23
N PRO A 459 0.57 11.75 -6.19
CA PRO A 459 -0.23 12.97 -6.28
C PRO A 459 0.22 13.90 -7.41
N TRP A 460 -0.74 14.57 -8.06
CA TRP A 460 -0.56 15.51 -9.19
C TRP A 460 -0.11 14.89 -10.51
N ILE A 461 0.79 13.90 -10.48
CA ILE A 461 1.26 13.20 -11.68
C ILE A 461 0.26 12.13 -12.10
N GLY A 462 -0.30 11.39 -11.13
CA GLY A 462 -1.33 10.37 -11.34
C GLY A 462 -2.55 10.95 -12.03
N ASP A 463 -3.14 12.03 -11.48
CA ASP A 463 -4.32 12.69 -12.05
C ASP A 463 -4.12 13.15 -13.50
N ILE A 464 -2.91 13.61 -13.87
CA ILE A 464 -2.60 14.02 -15.23
C ILE A 464 -2.47 12.80 -16.14
N LEU A 465 -1.81 11.73 -15.68
CA LEU A 465 -1.59 10.52 -16.46
C LEU A 465 -2.88 9.71 -16.64
N ASP A 466 -3.80 9.69 -15.67
CA ASP A 466 -5.11 9.04 -15.76
C ASP A 466 -5.98 9.64 -16.88
N VAL A 467 -5.85 10.93 -17.16
CA VAL A 467 -6.53 11.56 -18.30
C VAL A 467 -6.05 10.99 -19.65
N PHE A 468 -4.79 10.57 -19.72
CA PHE A 468 -4.18 10.01 -20.93
C PHE A 468 -4.25 8.49 -21.03
N TYR A 469 -4.20 7.77 -19.90
CA TYR A 469 -4.19 6.32 -19.86
C TYR A 469 -5.50 5.76 -19.31
N LYS A 470 -6.39 5.33 -20.21
CA LYS A 470 -7.75 4.86 -19.88
C LYS A 470 -7.81 3.34 -19.74
N SER A 471 -7.41 2.84 -18.57
CA SER A 471 -7.20 1.41 -18.30
C SER A 471 -8.47 0.57 -18.52
N ASN A 472 -9.65 1.08 -18.12
CA ASN A 472 -10.92 0.37 -18.25
C ASN A 472 -11.41 0.30 -19.70
N GLN A 473 -11.17 1.34 -20.51
CA GLN A 473 -11.43 1.33 -21.96
C GLN A 473 -10.51 0.36 -22.71
N TYR A 474 -9.24 0.26 -22.30
CA TYR A 474 -8.33 -0.75 -22.85
C TYR A 474 -8.82 -2.17 -22.54
N ASN A 475 -9.26 -2.42 -21.31
CA ASN A 475 -9.81 -3.71 -20.90
C ASN A 475 -11.08 -4.06 -21.69
N LEU A 476 -11.97 -3.09 -21.92
CA LEU A 476 -13.16 -3.28 -22.77
C LEU A 476 -12.79 -3.66 -24.21
N THR A 477 -11.72 -3.07 -24.75
CA THR A 477 -11.24 -3.37 -26.11
C THR A 477 -10.69 -4.79 -26.21
N ILE A 478 -9.96 -5.25 -25.19
CA ILE A 478 -9.46 -6.64 -25.12
C ILE A 478 -10.66 -7.62 -25.13
N LEU A 479 -11.68 -7.36 -24.31
CA LEU A 479 -12.90 -8.18 -24.31
C LEU A 479 -13.59 -8.16 -25.67
N THR A 480 -13.79 -6.97 -26.24
CA THR A 480 -14.49 -6.79 -27.52
C THR A 480 -13.83 -7.58 -28.65
N ASN A 481 -12.51 -7.50 -28.77
CA ASN A 481 -11.76 -8.23 -29.80
C ASN A 481 -11.94 -9.74 -29.65
N TRP A 482 -11.89 -10.26 -28.43
CA TRP A 482 -12.07 -11.68 -28.17
C TRP A 482 -13.50 -12.15 -28.50
N LEU A 483 -14.52 -11.35 -28.17
CA LEU A 483 -15.92 -11.67 -28.50
C LEU A 483 -16.19 -11.72 -30.00
N LEU A 484 -15.60 -10.79 -30.75
CA LEU A 484 -15.68 -10.74 -32.21
C LEU A 484 -15.01 -11.94 -32.87
N GLU A 485 -13.80 -12.29 -32.41
CA GLU A 485 -13.03 -13.44 -32.93
C GLU A 485 -13.79 -14.77 -32.72
N ASN A 486 -14.40 -14.93 -31.54
CA ASN A 486 -15.16 -16.13 -31.20
C ASN A 486 -16.63 -16.09 -31.65
N ARG A 487 -17.07 -14.98 -32.28
CA ARG A 487 -18.46 -14.75 -32.73
C ARG A 487 -19.51 -15.02 -31.63
N LEU A 488 -19.18 -14.60 -30.40
CA LEU A 488 -20.02 -14.84 -29.23
C LEU A 488 -21.05 -13.74 -28.96
N VAL A 489 -20.81 -12.54 -29.52
CA VAL A 489 -21.68 -11.36 -29.47
C VAL A 489 -21.50 -10.57 -30.76
N ASP A 490 -22.59 -10.15 -31.41
CA ASP A 490 -22.53 -9.18 -32.52
C ASP A 490 -22.37 -7.75 -32.00
N VAL A 491 -21.15 -7.41 -31.61
CA VAL A 491 -20.81 -6.11 -31.02
C VAL A 491 -21.16 -4.94 -31.95
N HIS A 492 -21.02 -5.11 -33.27
CA HIS A 492 -21.31 -4.05 -34.24
C HIS A 492 -22.81 -3.74 -34.33
N ARG A 493 -23.64 -4.79 -34.32
CA ARG A 493 -25.10 -4.62 -34.24
C ARG A 493 -25.49 -3.99 -32.92
N TYR A 494 -24.98 -4.52 -31.81
CA TYR A 494 -25.28 -4.02 -30.47
C TYR A 494 -24.94 -2.52 -30.32
N ASN A 495 -23.75 -2.11 -30.75
CA ASN A 495 -23.29 -0.72 -30.64
C ASN A 495 -24.12 0.24 -31.51
N ARG A 496 -24.67 -0.24 -32.63
CA ARG A 496 -25.55 0.54 -33.52
C ARG A 496 -26.93 0.76 -32.93
N GLU A 497 -27.46 -0.28 -32.27
CA GLU A 497 -28.77 -0.23 -31.61
C GLU A 497 -28.73 0.55 -30.28
N HIS A 498 -27.56 0.56 -29.61
CA HIS A 498 -27.36 1.19 -28.30
C HIS A 498 -26.15 2.15 -28.32
N PRO A 499 -26.28 3.34 -28.95
CA PRO A 499 -25.25 4.36 -28.94
C PRO A 499 -25.10 4.99 -27.54
N LEU A 500 -23.86 5.20 -27.09
CA LEU A 500 -23.56 6.01 -25.90
C LEU A 500 -23.75 7.49 -26.25
N ASN A 501 -24.27 8.30 -25.33
CA ASN A 501 -24.83 9.62 -25.63
C ASN A 501 -23.82 10.74 -25.98
N ASN A 502 -22.56 10.42 -26.25
CA ASN A 502 -21.53 11.40 -26.62
C ASN A 502 -20.84 10.95 -27.93
N GLY A 503 -20.79 11.85 -28.91
CA GLY A 503 -20.33 11.63 -30.30
C GLY A 503 -18.85 11.31 -30.51
N THR A 504 -18.27 10.43 -29.71
CA THR A 504 -16.95 9.85 -29.94
C THR A 504 -17.07 8.34 -29.92
N GLU A 505 -17.19 7.74 -31.12
CA GLU A 505 -16.82 6.33 -31.29
C GLU A 505 -15.38 6.13 -30.77
N PRO A 506 -15.08 5.01 -30.08
CA PRO A 506 -13.70 4.63 -29.85
C PRO A 506 -13.07 4.45 -31.22
N ASN A 507 -12.09 5.30 -31.55
CA ASN A 507 -11.40 5.37 -32.84
C ASN A 507 -11.33 4.00 -33.54
N GLY A 508 -12.09 3.87 -34.62
CA GLY A 508 -12.13 2.69 -35.49
C GLY A 508 -10.81 2.43 -36.19
N ARG A 509 -9.85 1.85 -35.46
CA ARG A 509 -8.76 1.06 -36.05
C ARG A 509 -8.92 -0.39 -35.67
N THR A 510 -9.97 -1.02 -36.16
CA THR A 510 -9.91 -2.44 -36.48
C THR A 510 -8.99 -2.59 -37.70
N PRO A 511 -7.85 -3.31 -37.63
CA PRO A 511 -7.22 -3.76 -38.87
C PRO A 511 -8.25 -4.65 -39.60
N PRO A 512 -8.38 -4.56 -40.93
CA PRO A 512 -9.33 -5.38 -41.64
C PRO A 512 -8.90 -6.83 -41.52
N TYR A 513 -9.61 -7.64 -40.73
CA TYR A 513 -9.51 -9.08 -40.83
C TYR A 513 -10.18 -9.47 -42.15
N ASN A 514 -9.36 -9.58 -43.19
CA ASN A 514 -9.75 -10.01 -44.52
C ASN A 514 -10.26 -11.46 -44.43
N THR A 515 -11.57 -11.64 -44.43
CA THR A 515 -12.22 -12.92 -44.64
C THR A 515 -12.04 -13.34 -46.10
N ARG A 516 -10.91 -13.98 -46.43
CA ARG A 516 -10.81 -14.86 -47.61
C ARG A 516 -9.56 -15.75 -47.55
N ALA A 517 -9.75 -17.02 -47.15
CA ALA A 517 -9.17 -18.20 -47.81
C ALA A 517 -9.34 -19.45 -46.91
N ARG A 518 -10.48 -20.14 -47.06
CA ARG A 518 -10.50 -21.61 -47.01
C ARG A 518 -10.88 -22.07 -48.41
N GLY A 519 -9.99 -22.80 -49.07
CA GLY A 519 -10.31 -23.51 -50.31
C GLY A 519 -9.06 -23.90 -51.11
N ALA A 520 -8.77 -25.21 -51.11
CA ALA A 520 -7.87 -25.94 -52.02
C ALA A 520 -6.38 -25.54 -51.96
N GLY A 521 -5.40 -26.41 -52.08
CA GLY A 521 -5.30 -27.75 -52.63
C GLY A 521 -3.82 -27.93 -53.02
N PHE A 522 -3.35 -29.18 -53.04
CA PHE A 522 -2.04 -29.61 -53.52
C PHE A 522 -1.53 -28.87 -54.78
N GLY A 523 -0.22 -28.60 -54.86
CA GLY A 523 0.40 -28.21 -56.13
C GLY A 523 1.78 -27.56 -56.03
N THR A 524 2.80 -28.40 -56.10
CA THR A 524 4.15 -28.20 -56.67
C THR A 524 4.52 -26.83 -57.28
N GLY A 525 5.73 -26.36 -56.94
CA GLY A 525 6.70 -25.96 -57.97
C GLY A 525 7.09 -24.47 -58.07
N SER A 526 8.39 -24.26 -57.87
CA SER A 526 9.25 -23.39 -58.68
C SER A 526 9.25 -21.86 -58.48
N SER A 527 10.42 -21.39 -58.02
CA SER A 527 11.26 -20.39 -58.71
C SER A 527 10.97 -18.89 -58.53
N ARG A 528 12.03 -18.23 -58.03
CA ARG A 528 12.54 -16.87 -58.37
C ARG A 528 11.65 -15.69 -57.94
N TYR A 529 12.17 -14.56 -57.45
CA TYR A 529 13.50 -13.92 -57.44
C TYR A 529 13.68 -13.20 -56.10
#